data_AF-A0A1B2F7X5-F1
#
_entry.id   AF-A0A1B2F7X5-F1
#
_cell.length_a   1.000
_cell.length_b   1.000
_cell.length_c   1.000
_cell.angle_alpha   90.00
_cell.angle_beta   90.00
_cell.angle_gamma   90.00
#
_symmetry.space_group_name_H-M   'P 1'
#
loop_
_entity.id
_entity.type
_entity.pdbx_description
1 polymer ?
#
loop_
_entity_poly.entity_id
_entity_poly.type
_entity_poly.pdbx_seq_one_letter_code
_entity_poly.pdbx_strand_id
1 'polypeptide(L)'
;MIDKGKAIYEMSDMLAQIIPREVGWPVNKAYESGNPSKDGELFLSNTNHVKGLEFPFVICVTSHLSESFNHRNALYMAITRSFLKTYFLVPNGAMNQTLDRIQEGLEKISESGVLRVMPPPAEEQDRIRASVKWHGRLKSFDDLALDILTELGTPESQVARYLSAMKSLLDPDASKVEIHKLARKLTSE
;
A
#
# COMPACT_ATOMS: atom_id res chain seq x y z
N MET A 1 9.26 2.11 -2.35
CA MET A 1 8.31 3.24 -2.45
C MET A 1 6.93 2.78 -1.98
N ILE A 2 6.28 3.55 -1.11
CA ILE A 2 5.08 3.09 -0.39
C ILE A 2 3.77 3.51 -1.08
N ASP A 3 3.76 4.71 -1.66
CA ASP A 3 2.58 5.24 -2.32
C ASP A 3 2.23 4.47 -3.60
N LYS A 4 1.11 4.83 -4.22
CA LYS A 4 0.70 4.38 -5.56
C LYS A 4 0.57 5.60 -6.49
N GLY A 5 0.89 5.45 -7.77
CA GLY A 5 0.64 6.49 -8.78
C GLY A 5 1.82 6.78 -9.71
N LYS A 6 1.57 7.60 -10.74
CA LYS A 6 2.53 7.89 -11.83
C LYS A 6 3.82 8.55 -11.33
N ALA A 7 3.73 9.46 -10.37
CA ALA A 7 4.87 10.19 -9.80
C ALA A 7 5.95 9.27 -9.21
N ILE A 8 5.56 8.07 -8.75
CA ILE A 8 6.47 7.10 -8.14
C ILE A 8 7.29 6.38 -9.20
N TYR A 9 6.67 6.04 -10.33
CA TYR A 9 7.36 5.46 -11.46
C TYR A 9 8.34 6.48 -12.07
N GLU A 10 7.91 7.74 -12.22
CA GLU A 10 8.79 8.83 -12.67
C GLU A 10 10.00 9.04 -11.73
N MET A 11 9.77 9.00 -10.42
CA MET A 11 10.86 9.08 -9.44
C MET A 11 11.77 7.83 -9.49
N SER A 12 11.20 6.64 -9.67
CA SER A 12 11.97 5.40 -9.77
C SER A 12 12.86 5.39 -11.01
N ASP A 13 12.34 5.86 -12.15
CA ASP A 13 13.10 6.01 -13.39
C ASP A 13 14.22 7.04 -13.24
N MET A 14 13.95 8.16 -12.58
CA MET A 14 14.97 9.16 -12.26
C MET A 14 16.08 8.56 -11.39
N LEU A 15 15.72 7.86 -10.30
CA LEU A 15 16.68 7.22 -9.39
C LEU A 15 17.52 6.15 -10.09
N ALA A 16 16.91 5.36 -10.97
CA ALA A 16 17.61 4.35 -11.76
C ALA A 16 18.67 4.93 -12.70
N GLN A 17 18.57 6.21 -13.07
CA GLN A 17 19.60 6.91 -13.86
C GLN A 17 20.63 7.62 -12.97
N ILE A 18 20.19 8.28 -11.89
CA ILE A 18 21.05 9.09 -11.04
C ILE A 18 21.98 8.22 -10.18
N ILE A 19 21.47 7.15 -9.57
CA ILE A 19 22.24 6.34 -8.62
C ILE A 19 23.48 5.70 -9.28
N PRO A 20 23.38 5.05 -10.46
CA PRO A 20 24.56 4.52 -11.14
C PRO A 20 25.54 5.63 -11.54
N ARG A 21 25.06 6.81 -11.91
CA ARG A 21 25.90 7.93 -12.36
C ARG A 21 26.68 8.58 -11.23
N GLU A 22 26.02 8.85 -10.11
CA GLU A 22 26.58 9.62 -8.99
C GLU A 22 27.26 8.72 -7.95
N VAL A 23 26.75 7.50 -7.75
CA VAL A 23 27.20 6.57 -6.69
C VAL A 23 27.91 5.33 -7.28
N GLY A 24 27.74 5.05 -8.57
CA GLY A 24 28.32 3.88 -9.22
C GLY A 24 27.61 2.56 -8.90
N TRP A 25 26.48 2.60 -8.19
CA TRP A 25 25.74 1.39 -7.81
C TRP A 25 24.80 0.96 -8.93
N PRO A 26 24.87 -0.30 -9.38
CA PRO A 26 23.91 -0.83 -10.33
C PRO A 26 22.52 -0.86 -9.69
N VAL A 27 21.49 -0.56 -10.47
CA VAL A 27 20.11 -0.48 -9.99
C VAL A 27 19.26 -1.56 -10.65
N ASN A 28 18.55 -2.33 -9.83
CA ASN A 28 17.54 -3.28 -10.27
C ASN A 28 16.14 -2.68 -10.05
N LYS A 29 15.40 -2.46 -11.14
CA LYS A 29 13.97 -2.13 -11.07
C LYS A 29 13.16 -3.43 -10.98
N ALA A 30 12.69 -3.74 -9.78
CA ALA A 30 12.02 -5.01 -9.46
C ALA A 30 10.74 -5.24 -10.27
N TYR A 31 10.01 -4.16 -10.56
CA TYR A 31 8.72 -4.20 -11.26
C TYR A 31 8.86 -4.33 -12.80
N GLU A 32 10.05 -4.15 -13.35
CA GLU A 32 10.33 -4.28 -14.79
C GLU A 32 11.12 -5.55 -15.11
N SER A 33 12.10 -5.88 -14.28
CA SER A 33 13.06 -6.95 -14.60
C SER A 33 12.50 -8.35 -14.37
N GLY A 34 11.50 -8.50 -13.49
CA GLY A 34 10.92 -9.81 -13.11
C GLY A 34 11.92 -10.81 -12.50
N ASN A 35 13.18 -10.40 -12.34
CA ASN A 35 14.30 -11.23 -11.95
C ASN A 35 14.83 -10.78 -10.58
N PRO A 36 15.38 -11.70 -9.77
CA PRO A 36 16.00 -11.35 -8.49
C PRO A 36 17.17 -10.37 -8.68
N SER A 37 17.31 -9.41 -7.77
CA SER A 37 18.50 -8.54 -7.70
C SER A 37 19.76 -9.37 -7.50
N LYS A 38 20.85 -8.96 -8.15
CA LYS A 38 22.17 -9.53 -7.90
C LYS A 38 22.84 -8.85 -6.69
N ASP A 39 23.80 -9.53 -6.09
CA ASP A 39 24.62 -8.96 -5.01
C ASP A 39 25.27 -7.65 -5.45
N GLY A 40 25.16 -6.64 -4.60
CA GLY A 40 25.70 -5.30 -4.86
C GLY A 40 24.80 -4.39 -5.70
N GLU A 41 23.62 -4.86 -6.13
CA GLU A 41 22.62 -4.01 -6.79
C GLU A 41 21.70 -3.31 -5.78
N LEU A 42 21.38 -2.05 -6.05
CA LEU A 42 20.33 -1.34 -5.34
C LEU A 42 18.97 -1.76 -5.90
N PHE A 43 18.12 -2.32 -5.03
CA PHE A 43 16.80 -2.80 -5.40
C PHE A 43 15.73 -1.69 -5.28
N LEU A 44 15.20 -1.24 -6.42
CA LEU A 44 14.09 -0.29 -6.49
C LEU A 44 12.76 -1.03 -6.68
N SER A 45 11.88 -0.89 -5.70
CA SER A 45 10.60 -1.60 -5.68
C SER A 45 9.49 -0.80 -5.02
N ASN A 46 8.25 -1.13 -5.40
CA ASN A 46 7.06 -0.72 -4.68
C ASN A 46 6.68 -1.79 -3.63
N THR A 47 5.71 -1.48 -2.77
CA THR A 47 5.29 -2.37 -1.67
C THR A 47 4.75 -3.73 -2.13
N ASN A 48 4.37 -3.88 -3.40
CA ASN A 48 3.82 -5.12 -3.94
C ASN A 48 4.88 -6.19 -4.24
N HIS A 49 6.12 -5.80 -4.54
CA HIS A 49 7.17 -6.74 -4.99
C HIS A 49 8.26 -7.00 -3.94
N VAL A 50 8.00 -6.71 -2.66
CA VAL A 50 8.95 -6.97 -1.54
C VAL A 50 8.51 -8.11 -0.62
N LYS A 51 7.38 -8.77 -0.88
CA LYS A 51 6.85 -9.83 -0.03
C LYS A 51 7.78 -11.05 -0.04
N GLY A 52 8.31 -11.42 1.12
CA GLY A 52 9.22 -12.57 1.27
C GLY A 52 10.69 -12.25 0.99
N LEU A 53 11.02 -11.00 0.70
CA LEU A 53 12.39 -10.50 0.62
C LEU A 53 12.77 -9.80 1.93
N GLU A 54 14.05 -9.82 2.26
CA GLU A 54 14.64 -9.13 3.41
C GLU A 54 15.95 -8.47 2.99
N PHE A 55 16.23 -7.30 3.55
CA PHE A 55 17.40 -6.49 3.19
C PHE A 55 18.11 -5.99 4.45
N PRO A 56 19.44 -5.83 4.45
CA PRO A 56 20.14 -5.26 5.60
C PRO A 56 19.66 -3.83 5.89
N PHE A 57 19.48 -3.04 4.83
CA PHE A 57 19.02 -1.66 4.90
C PHE A 57 17.84 -1.45 3.98
N VAL A 58 16.85 -0.67 4.43
CA VAL A 58 15.70 -0.28 3.61
C VAL A 58 15.52 1.22 3.68
N ILE A 59 15.34 1.85 2.52
CA ILE A 59 14.95 3.27 2.43
C ILE A 59 13.51 3.32 1.95
N CYS A 60 12.63 3.71 2.85
CA CYS A 60 11.21 3.90 2.59
C CYS A 60 10.94 5.36 2.24
N VAL A 61 10.32 5.59 1.09
CA VAL A 61 9.88 6.93 0.66
C VAL A 61 8.36 6.92 0.57
N THR A 62 7.75 7.90 1.23
CA THR A 62 6.30 8.19 1.15
C THR A 62 6.06 9.69 1.07
N SER A 63 5.01 10.09 0.36
CA SER A 63 4.55 11.47 0.22
C SER A 63 3.63 11.89 1.37
N HIS A 64 2.94 10.93 1.98
CA HIS A 64 2.05 11.12 3.11
C HIS A 64 1.90 9.82 3.93
N LEU A 65 1.29 9.91 5.11
CA LEU A 65 0.84 8.79 5.93
C LEU A 65 -0.68 8.88 6.01
N SER A 66 -1.34 7.87 5.46
CA SER A 66 -2.79 7.71 5.54
C SER A 66 -3.17 6.80 6.70
N GLU A 67 -4.37 7.01 7.26
CA GLU A 67 -4.98 6.09 8.23
C GLU A 67 -5.60 4.85 7.56
N SER A 68 -5.59 4.78 6.22
CA SER A 68 -6.16 3.65 5.50
C SER A 68 -5.45 2.34 5.85
N PHE A 69 -6.23 1.26 5.97
CA PHE A 69 -5.73 -0.06 6.32
C PHE A 69 -4.64 -0.54 5.35
N ASN A 70 -4.85 -0.36 4.04
CA ASN A 70 -3.90 -0.82 3.03
C ASN A 70 -2.62 0.00 3.01
N HIS A 71 -2.69 1.31 3.23
CA HIS A 71 -1.49 2.14 3.36
C HIS A 71 -0.69 1.75 4.61
N ARG A 72 -1.36 1.53 5.75
CA ARG A 72 -0.72 1.03 6.98
C ARG A 72 -0.09 -0.35 6.79
N ASN A 73 -0.78 -1.27 6.12
CA ASN A 73 -0.26 -2.60 5.83
C ASN A 73 0.96 -2.53 4.89
N ALA A 74 0.91 -1.69 3.86
CA ALA A 74 2.02 -1.47 2.94
C ALA A 74 3.24 -0.84 3.66
N LEU A 75 3.00 0.14 4.52
CA LEU A 75 4.01 0.78 5.37
C LEU A 75 4.65 -0.22 6.34
N TYR A 76 3.84 -0.99 7.07
CA TYR A 76 4.30 -2.06 7.95
C TYR A 76 5.16 -3.04 7.19
N MET A 77 4.64 -3.55 6.06
CA MET A 77 5.34 -4.48 5.21
C MET A 77 6.68 -3.95 4.73
N ALA A 78 6.81 -2.65 4.43
CA ALA A 78 8.05 -2.04 3.97
C ALA A 78 9.06 -1.82 5.11
N ILE A 79 8.62 -1.28 6.24
CA ILE A 79 9.49 -0.96 7.37
C ILE A 79 10.12 -2.21 7.98
N THR A 80 9.38 -3.33 8.03
CA THR A 80 9.87 -4.60 8.59
C THR A 80 10.68 -5.44 7.61
N ARG A 81 10.98 -4.96 6.38
CA ARG A 81 11.90 -5.68 5.47
C ARG A 81 13.36 -5.51 5.84
N SER A 82 13.67 -4.52 6.68
CA SER A 82 15.03 -4.33 7.15
C SER A 82 15.29 -5.14 8.42
N PHE A 83 16.39 -5.90 8.43
CA PHE A 83 16.84 -6.58 9.64
C PHE A 83 17.88 -5.79 10.44
N LEU A 84 18.49 -4.72 9.89
CA LEU A 84 19.40 -3.83 10.64
C LEU A 84 18.80 -2.44 10.86
N LYS A 85 18.42 -1.74 9.78
CA LYS A 85 17.98 -0.36 9.86
C LYS A 85 17.11 0.08 8.68
N THR A 86 15.97 0.66 9.01
CA THR A 86 15.10 1.34 8.05
C THR A 86 15.29 2.86 8.15
N TYR A 87 15.46 3.49 6.99
CA TYR A 87 15.39 4.94 6.84
C TYR A 87 14.04 5.31 6.27
N PHE A 88 13.29 6.14 6.98
CA PHE A 88 11.96 6.58 6.57
C PHE A 88 12.00 8.05 6.13
N LEU A 89 11.78 8.29 4.84
CA LEU A 89 11.85 9.61 4.22
C LEU A 89 10.45 10.13 3.92
N VAL A 90 10.18 11.33 4.42
CA VAL A 90 8.90 12.05 4.31
C VAL A 90 9.17 13.50 3.91
N PRO A 91 8.40 14.09 2.97
CA PRO A 91 8.51 15.49 2.62
C PRO A 91 8.28 16.41 3.84
N ASN A 92 9.13 17.43 3.98
CA ASN A 92 8.97 18.46 5.00
C ASN A 92 7.61 19.15 4.86
N GLY A 93 6.93 19.38 5.98
CA GLY A 93 5.67 20.13 6.03
C GLY A 93 4.42 19.32 5.69
N ALA A 94 4.53 18.16 5.05
CA ALA A 94 3.36 17.34 4.71
C ALA A 94 2.67 16.73 5.95
N MET A 95 3.39 16.59 7.07
CA MET A 95 3.02 15.64 8.13
C MET A 95 3.43 16.04 9.55
N ASN A 96 3.81 17.31 9.79
CA ASN A 96 4.51 17.70 11.01
C ASN A 96 3.84 17.18 12.30
N GLN A 97 2.53 17.35 12.46
CA GLN A 97 1.83 16.87 13.65
C GLN A 97 1.89 15.34 13.85
N THR A 98 1.84 14.56 12.77
CA THR A 98 1.94 13.10 12.86
C THR A 98 3.38 12.68 13.18
N LEU A 99 4.36 13.35 12.59
CA LEU A 99 5.78 13.11 12.86
C LEU A 99 6.16 13.51 14.28
N ASP A 100 5.63 14.62 14.79
CA ASP A 100 5.82 15.06 16.17
C ASP A 100 5.32 14.00 17.16
N ARG A 101 4.14 13.42 16.92
CA ARG A 101 3.60 12.31 17.73
C ARG A 101 4.44 11.04 17.65
N ILE A 102 4.96 10.72 16.47
CA ILE A 102 5.85 9.56 16.28
C ILE A 102 7.15 9.79 17.06
N GLN A 103 7.73 11.00 16.96
CA GLN A 103 8.95 11.37 17.66
C GLN A 103 8.76 11.30 19.18
N GLU A 104 7.68 11.89 19.72
CA GLU A 104 7.36 11.80 21.15
C GLU A 104 7.21 10.34 21.61
N GLY A 105 6.59 9.49 20.80
CA GLY A 105 6.48 8.05 21.06
C GLY A 105 7.85 7.36 21.09
N LEU A 106 8.73 7.67 20.13
CA LEU A 106 10.08 7.11 20.05
C LEU A 106 10.95 7.54 21.24
N GLU A 107 10.86 8.80 21.66
CA GLU A 107 11.57 9.32 22.84
C GLU A 107 11.12 8.56 24.10
N LYS A 108 9.81 8.40 24.32
CA LYS A 108 9.28 7.62 25.45
C LYS A 108 9.71 6.16 25.43
N ILE A 109 9.79 5.54 24.25
CA ILE A 109 10.28 4.16 24.09
C ILE A 109 11.77 4.10 24.45
N SER A 110 12.55 5.07 23.99
CA SER A 110 13.99 5.14 24.29
C SER A 110 14.26 5.33 25.78
N GLU A 111 13.42 6.09 26.48
CA GLU A 111 13.56 6.36 27.92
C GLU A 111 13.06 5.21 28.79
N SER A 112 11.90 4.64 28.46
CA SER A 112 11.20 3.68 29.34
C SER A 112 11.28 2.23 28.88
N GLY A 113 11.68 1.98 27.63
CA GLY A 113 11.62 0.65 27.01
C GLY A 113 10.20 0.15 26.74
N VAL A 114 9.17 0.99 26.92
CA VAL A 114 7.76 0.58 26.85
C VAL A 114 7.01 1.36 25.78
N LEU A 115 6.30 0.63 24.93
CA LEU A 115 5.32 1.18 24.01
C LEU A 115 3.93 1.21 24.69
N ARG A 116 3.39 2.42 24.92
CA ARG A 116 2.03 2.60 25.43
C ARG A 116 1.08 2.91 24.27
N VAL A 117 0.08 2.05 24.08
CA VAL A 117 -0.94 2.21 23.04
C VAL A 117 -2.34 2.19 23.66
N MET A 118 -3.22 3.01 23.11
CA MET A 118 -4.64 2.99 23.42
C MET A 118 -5.32 1.97 22.50
N PRO A 119 -6.05 0.97 23.03
CA PRO A 119 -6.83 0.09 22.18
C PRO A 119 -7.96 0.89 21.51
N PRO A 120 -8.36 0.52 20.27
CA PRO A 120 -9.48 1.17 19.61
C PRO A 120 -10.79 0.95 20.39
N PRO A 121 -11.80 1.84 20.27
CA PRO A 121 -13.10 1.68 20.91
C PRO A 121 -13.81 0.37 20.52
N ALA A 122 -14.72 -0.12 21.37
CA ALA A 122 -15.43 -1.40 21.16
C ALA A 122 -16.16 -1.47 19.80
N GLU A 123 -16.81 -0.38 19.39
CA GLU A 123 -17.47 -0.30 18.07
C GLU A 123 -16.47 -0.47 16.92
N GLU A 124 -15.31 0.16 17.02
CA GLU A 124 -14.25 0.02 16.01
C GLU A 124 -13.68 -1.40 16.01
N GLN A 125 -13.50 -2.01 17.19
CA GLN A 125 -13.09 -3.42 17.29
C GLN A 125 -14.09 -4.36 16.62
N ASP A 126 -15.40 -4.10 16.76
CA ASP A 126 -16.44 -4.91 16.11
C ASP A 126 -16.46 -4.72 14.59
N ARG A 127 -16.24 -3.49 14.10
CA ARG A 127 -16.04 -3.23 12.67
C ARG A 127 -14.79 -3.96 12.15
N ILE A 128 -13.67 -3.90 12.86
CA ILE A 128 -12.44 -4.61 12.49
C ILE A 128 -12.70 -6.12 12.46
N ARG A 129 -13.35 -6.69 13.49
CA ARG A 129 -13.70 -8.12 13.55
C ARG A 129 -14.62 -8.53 12.39
N ALA A 130 -15.62 -7.72 12.07
CA ALA A 130 -16.49 -7.95 10.93
C ALA A 130 -15.69 -7.92 9.62
N SER A 131 -14.86 -6.88 9.40
CA SER A 131 -14.00 -6.75 8.23
C SER A 131 -12.98 -7.89 8.10
N VAL A 132 -12.40 -8.40 9.19
CA VAL A 132 -11.50 -9.56 9.17
C VAL A 132 -12.24 -10.85 8.80
N LYS A 133 -13.46 -11.05 9.32
CA LYS A 133 -14.32 -12.17 8.87
C LYS A 133 -14.65 -12.08 7.37
N TRP A 134 -14.77 -10.86 6.84
CA TRP A 134 -14.95 -10.62 5.41
C TRP A 134 -13.66 -10.90 4.61
N HIS A 135 -12.50 -10.40 5.03
CA HIS A 135 -11.21 -10.68 4.36
C HIS A 135 -10.77 -12.14 4.47
N GLY A 136 -11.24 -12.89 5.48
CA GLY A 136 -11.08 -14.34 5.59
C GLY A 136 -11.84 -15.14 4.53
N ARG A 137 -12.82 -14.52 3.85
CA ARG A 137 -13.39 -14.99 2.58
C ARG A 137 -12.71 -14.20 1.46
N LEU A 138 -11.46 -14.54 1.14
CA LEU A 138 -10.68 -13.88 0.08
C LEU A 138 -11.41 -13.92 -1.27
N LYS A 139 -12.19 -12.88 -1.55
CA LYS A 139 -12.59 -12.50 -2.89
C LYS A 139 -11.86 -11.20 -3.19
N SER A 140 -11.08 -11.18 -4.25
CA SER A 140 -10.41 -9.98 -4.73
C SER A 140 -11.44 -8.88 -5.06
N PHE A 141 -11.01 -7.63 -5.25
CA PHE A 141 -11.88 -6.58 -5.80
C PHE A 141 -12.64 -7.09 -7.04
N ASP A 142 -11.95 -7.84 -7.90
CA ASP A 142 -12.50 -8.40 -9.13
C ASP A 142 -13.58 -9.44 -8.82
N ASP A 143 -13.32 -10.36 -7.90
CA ASP A 143 -14.30 -11.38 -7.50
C ASP A 143 -15.53 -10.76 -6.83
N LEU A 144 -15.35 -9.69 -6.03
CA LEU A 144 -16.43 -8.98 -5.36
C LEU A 144 -17.27 -8.17 -6.35
N ALA A 145 -16.63 -7.45 -7.28
CA ALA A 145 -17.33 -6.71 -8.31
C ALA A 145 -18.08 -7.67 -9.25
N LEU A 146 -17.47 -8.81 -9.59
CA LEU A 146 -18.10 -9.86 -10.37
C LEU A 146 -19.33 -10.44 -9.68
N ASP A 147 -19.22 -10.83 -8.39
CA ASP A 147 -20.35 -11.30 -7.59
C ASP A 147 -21.52 -10.32 -7.61
N ILE A 148 -21.24 -9.03 -7.38
CA ILE A 148 -22.26 -7.98 -7.35
C ILE A 148 -22.90 -7.79 -8.73
N LEU A 149 -22.12 -7.81 -9.81
CA LEU A 149 -22.65 -7.72 -11.18
C LEU A 149 -23.54 -8.93 -11.52
N THR A 150 -23.16 -10.13 -11.07
CA THR A 150 -23.96 -11.35 -11.21
C THR A 150 -25.23 -11.28 -10.37
N GLU A 151 -25.17 -10.81 -9.12
CA GLU A 151 -26.35 -10.59 -8.25
C GLU A 151 -27.34 -9.58 -8.87
N LEU A 152 -26.83 -8.56 -9.57
CA LEU A 152 -27.65 -7.56 -10.27
C LEU A 152 -28.23 -8.06 -11.61
N GLY A 153 -27.91 -9.28 -12.04
CA GLY A 153 -28.43 -9.86 -13.29
C GLY A 153 -27.76 -9.28 -14.56
N THR A 154 -26.53 -8.80 -14.45
CA THR A 154 -25.79 -8.21 -15.57
C THR A 154 -25.51 -9.27 -16.66
N PRO A 155 -25.81 -9.01 -17.94
CA PRO A 155 -25.46 -9.93 -19.03
C PRO A 155 -23.94 -10.14 -19.15
N GLU A 156 -23.49 -11.37 -19.38
CA GLU A 156 -22.06 -11.71 -19.50
C GLU A 156 -21.30 -10.84 -20.51
N SER A 157 -21.97 -10.44 -21.61
CA SER A 157 -21.42 -9.56 -22.63
C SER A 157 -21.03 -8.17 -22.12
N GLN A 158 -21.62 -7.71 -21.01
CA GLN A 158 -21.37 -6.38 -20.43
C GLN A 158 -20.50 -6.43 -19.17
N VAL A 159 -20.31 -7.62 -18.56
CA VAL A 159 -19.55 -7.80 -17.31
C VAL A 159 -18.12 -7.25 -17.45
N ALA A 160 -17.41 -7.59 -18.52
CA ALA A 160 -16.03 -7.12 -18.73
C ALA A 160 -15.94 -5.58 -18.83
N ARG A 161 -16.93 -4.96 -19.48
CA ARG A 161 -17.00 -3.51 -19.65
C ARG A 161 -17.23 -2.81 -18.30
N TYR A 162 -18.20 -3.29 -17.52
CA TYR A 162 -18.50 -2.70 -16.21
C TYR A 162 -17.38 -2.94 -15.20
N LEU A 163 -16.76 -4.12 -15.21
CA LEU A 163 -15.61 -4.40 -14.35
C LEU A 163 -14.44 -3.44 -14.64
N SER A 164 -14.14 -3.20 -15.92
CA SER A 164 -13.11 -2.23 -16.32
C SER A 164 -13.47 -0.79 -15.95
N ALA A 165 -14.74 -0.40 -16.03
CA ALA A 165 -15.20 0.92 -15.62
C ALA A 165 -15.10 1.09 -14.10
N MET A 166 -15.50 0.07 -13.33
CA MET A 166 -15.40 0.08 -11.87
C MET A 166 -13.95 0.18 -11.40
N LYS A 167 -13.01 -0.51 -12.05
CA LYS A 167 -11.56 -0.38 -11.76
C LYS A 167 -11.01 1.02 -12.00
N SER A 168 -11.56 1.74 -12.98
CA SER A 168 -11.11 3.09 -13.32
C SER A 168 -11.71 4.16 -12.40
N LEU A 169 -12.87 3.88 -11.80
CA LEU A 169 -13.66 4.83 -11.03
C LEU A 169 -13.57 4.61 -9.52
N LEU A 170 -13.17 3.43 -9.08
CA LEU A 170 -13.03 3.07 -7.67
C LEU A 170 -11.57 2.80 -7.34
N ASP A 171 -11.18 3.21 -6.14
CA ASP A 171 -9.93 2.75 -5.54
C ASP A 171 -10.00 1.21 -5.37
N PRO A 172 -8.91 0.46 -5.59
CA PRO A 172 -8.80 -0.95 -5.21
C PRO A 172 -9.26 -1.25 -3.78
N ASP A 173 -9.23 -0.23 -2.92
CA ASP A 173 -9.60 -0.30 -1.51
C ASP A 173 -11.05 0.15 -1.22
N ALA A 174 -11.85 0.39 -2.27
CA ALA A 174 -13.24 0.81 -2.13
C ALA A 174 -14.06 -0.21 -1.33
N SER A 175 -14.89 0.31 -0.43
CA SER A 175 -15.77 -0.49 0.39
C SER A 175 -16.83 -1.20 -0.46
N LYS A 176 -17.34 -2.33 0.02
CA LYS A 176 -18.46 -3.05 -0.62
C LYS A 176 -19.65 -2.13 -0.91
N VAL A 177 -19.92 -1.15 -0.04
CA VAL A 177 -21.01 -0.18 -0.22
C VAL A 177 -20.77 0.72 -1.43
N GLU A 178 -19.54 1.19 -1.62
CA GLU A 178 -19.15 2.01 -2.77
C GLU A 178 -19.19 1.22 -4.07
N ILE A 179 -18.65 -0.01 -4.06
CA ILE A 179 -18.69 -0.95 -5.19
C ILE A 179 -20.14 -1.24 -5.59
N HIS A 180 -20.99 -1.56 -4.62
CA HIS A 180 -22.40 -1.86 -4.87
C HIS A 180 -23.19 -0.65 -5.37
N LYS A 181 -22.90 0.55 -4.84
CA LYS A 181 -23.54 1.80 -5.27
C LYS A 181 -23.17 2.13 -6.71
N LEU A 182 -21.90 1.97 -7.08
CA LEU A 182 -21.45 2.21 -8.45
C LEU A 182 -21.98 1.15 -9.42
N ALA A 183 -21.95 -0.13 -9.04
CA ALA A 183 -22.49 -1.21 -9.87
C ALA A 183 -23.96 -0.96 -10.21
N ARG A 184 -24.81 -0.62 -9.22
CA ARG A 184 -26.20 -0.24 -9.48
C ARG A 184 -26.34 0.90 -10.47
N LYS A 185 -25.51 1.95 -10.35
CA LYS A 185 -25.56 3.11 -11.24
C LYS A 185 -25.21 2.74 -12.68
N LEU A 186 -24.24 1.85 -12.88
CA LEU A 186 -23.78 1.40 -14.20
C LEU A 186 -24.75 0.42 -14.88
N THR A 187 -25.54 -0.33 -14.11
CA THR A 187 -26.51 -1.31 -14.62
C THR A 187 -27.94 -0.77 -14.71
N SER A 188 -28.20 0.47 -14.29
CA SER A 188 -29.51 1.12 -14.38
C SER A 188 -29.61 2.16 -15.51
N GLU A 189 -28.55 2.29 -16.31
CA GLU A 189 -28.56 2.87 -17.67
C GLU A 189 -28.61 1.75 -18.71
#